data_AF-E6WYA8-F1
#
_entry.id   AF-E6WYA8-F1
#
_cell.length_a   1.000
_cell.length_b   1.000
_cell.length_c   1.000
_cell.angle_alpha   90.00
_cell.angle_beta   90.00
_cell.angle_gamma   90.00
#
_symmetry.space_group_name_H-M   'P 1'
#
loop_
_entity.id
_entity.type
_entity.pdbx_description
1 polymer ?
#
loop_
_entity_poly.entity_id
_entity_poly.type
_entity_poly.pdbx_seq_one_letter_code
_entity_poly.pdbx_strand_id
1 'polypeptide(L)'
;MWRDRLFFPAAVLGLLILNDAGVLAALIALLWIVSHNSFFRINRRVLAGIFWFNGVTSAGYALVASLKGVPFAGYLLLFNLKVYAISYFVLWFFSRVDLVKFFAFSRDLSYLLTITLFHMTTYKKSFEDFRMAYRARVVRKLRRQEEGFILRVFDFFLSKAMRDAKERTLAMKARGFFDTV
;
A
#
# COMPACT_ATOMS: atom_id res chain seq x y z
N MET A 1 14.81 17.52 -2.05
CA MET A 1 14.37 16.42 -2.94
C MET A 1 15.18 15.13 -2.74
N TRP A 2 16.51 15.16 -2.59
CA TRP A 2 17.30 13.98 -2.17
C TRP A 2 17.20 13.64 -0.67
N ARG A 3 16.99 14.67 0.16
CA ARG A 3 16.95 14.56 1.63
C ARG A 3 15.82 13.64 2.13
N ASP A 4 14.62 13.77 1.56
CA ASP A 4 13.44 12.98 2.00
C ASP A 4 13.52 11.50 1.55
N ARG A 5 14.34 11.20 0.53
CA ARG A 5 14.46 9.88 -0.11
C ARG A 5 15.37 8.92 0.64
N LEU A 6 16.48 9.43 1.18
CA LEU A 6 17.36 8.66 2.06
C LEU A 6 16.83 8.64 3.50
N PHE A 7 16.09 9.67 3.90
CA PHE A 7 15.49 9.76 5.22
C PHE A 7 14.51 8.63 5.50
N PHE A 8 13.72 8.20 4.51
CA PHE A 8 12.77 7.10 4.70
C PHE A 8 13.43 5.74 5.04
N PRO A 9 14.31 5.18 4.19
CA PRO A 9 14.99 3.93 4.51
C PRO A 9 15.91 4.08 5.73
N ALA A 10 16.59 5.22 5.91
CA ALA A 10 17.42 5.45 7.08
C ALA A 10 16.60 5.51 8.39
N ALA A 11 15.42 6.13 8.38
CA ALA A 11 14.53 6.16 9.53
C ALA A 11 13.93 4.79 9.84
N VAL A 12 13.57 4.01 8.81
CA VAL A 12 13.10 2.63 8.99
C VAL A 12 14.23 1.73 9.54
N LEU A 13 15.45 1.86 9.03
CA LEU A 13 16.61 1.13 9.53
C LEU A 13 16.97 1.56 10.95
N GLY A 14 16.92 2.85 11.27
CA GLY A 14 17.09 3.37 12.63
C GLY A 14 16.06 2.80 13.60
N LEU A 15 14.79 2.73 13.19
CA LEU A 15 13.72 2.09 13.95
C LEU A 15 13.95 0.59 14.18
N LEU A 16 14.57 -0.10 13.22
CA LEU A 16 14.88 -1.53 13.32
C LEU A 16 16.04 -1.80 14.29
N ILE A 17 17.07 -0.95 14.28
CA ILE A 17 18.29 -1.07 15.10
C ILE A 17 18.01 -0.82 16.59
N LEU A 18 17.02 0.02 16.91
CA LEU A 18 16.66 0.34 18.29
C LEU A 18 16.08 -0.89 19.01
N ASN A 19 16.74 -1.35 20.07
CA ASN A 19 16.31 -2.50 20.87
C ASN A 19 15.75 -2.12 22.25
N ASP A 20 15.56 -0.83 22.52
CA ASP A 20 14.99 -0.32 23.77
C ASP A 20 13.51 0.03 23.62
N ALA A 21 12.67 -0.62 24.43
CA ALA A 21 11.22 -0.40 24.45
C ALA A 21 10.85 1.05 24.81
N GLY A 22 11.63 1.70 25.69
CA GLY A 22 11.41 3.08 26.11
C GLY A 22 11.65 4.10 24.99
N VAL A 23 12.71 3.90 24.18
CA VAL A 23 13.03 4.79 23.06
C VAL A 23 12.01 4.65 21.94
N LEU A 24 11.52 3.44 21.68
CA LEU A 24 10.43 3.20 20.73
C LEU A 24 9.13 3.87 21.16
N ALA A 25 8.76 3.79 22.44
CA ALA A 25 7.57 4.46 22.97
C ALA A 25 7.67 5.99 22.86
N ALA A 26 8.83 6.57 23.19
CA ALA A 26 9.08 8.00 23.04
C ALA A 26 8.99 8.46 21.58
N LEU A 27 9.48 7.65 20.65
CA LEU A 27 9.46 7.96 19.22
C LEU A 27 8.04 7.83 18.63
N ILE A 28 7.25 6.87 19.10
CA ILE A 28 5.81 6.78 18.80
C ILE A 28 5.08 8.02 19.33
N ALA A 29 5.37 8.45 20.57
CA ALA A 29 4.76 9.65 21.14
C ALA A 29 5.13 10.92 20.35
N LEU A 30 6.37 11.02 19.89
CA LEU A 30 6.83 12.13 19.05
C LEU A 30 6.13 12.11 17.67
N LEU A 31 5.99 10.94 17.06
CA LEU A 31 5.21 10.76 15.82
C LEU A 31 3.74 11.12 16.00
N TRP A 32 3.15 10.82 17.17
CA TRP A 32 1.79 11.19 17.51
C TRP A 32 1.61 12.71 17.60
N ILE A 33 2.56 13.42 18.21
CA ILE A 33 2.55 14.88 18.31
C ILE A 33 2.65 15.53 16.93
N VAL A 34 3.55 15.04 16.07
CA VAL A 34 3.76 15.58 14.71
C VAL A 34 2.56 15.30 13.78
N SER A 35 1.77 14.26 14.06
CA SER A 35 0.65 13.80 13.24
C SER A 35 -0.71 14.42 13.60
N HIS A 36 -0.73 15.48 14.42
CA HIS A 36 -1.89 16.07 15.11
C HIS A 36 -3.23 16.09 14.31
N ASN A 37 -3.21 16.39 13.01
CA ASN A 37 -4.43 16.51 12.18
C ASN A 37 -4.91 15.19 11.53
N SER A 38 -4.07 14.15 11.48
CA SER A 38 -4.35 12.87 10.79
C SER A 38 -4.29 11.65 11.72
N PHE A 39 -4.09 11.89 13.01
CA PHE A 39 -3.85 10.90 14.06
C PHE A 39 -4.85 9.74 14.05
N PHE A 40 -6.15 10.04 14.13
CA PHE A 40 -7.20 9.02 14.23
C PHE A 40 -7.34 8.18 12.96
N ARG A 41 -7.17 8.80 11.79
CA ARG A 41 -7.33 8.13 10.49
C ARG A 41 -6.19 7.17 10.22
N ILE A 42 -4.95 7.58 10.53
CA ILE A 42 -3.75 6.75 10.34
C ILE A 42 -3.78 5.60 11.35
N ASN A 43 -4.06 5.88 12.63
CA ASN A 43 -4.12 4.85 13.66
C ASN A 43 -5.13 3.74 13.36
N ARG A 44 -6.34 4.09 12.91
CA ARG A 44 -7.34 3.08 12.56
C ARG A 44 -6.89 2.18 11.40
N ARG A 45 -6.20 2.74 10.40
CA ARG A 45 -5.66 1.95 9.28
C ARG A 45 -4.50 1.05 9.70
N VAL A 46 -3.59 1.57 10.52
CA VAL A 46 -2.46 0.82 11.08
C VAL A 46 -2.98 -0.36 11.90
N LEU A 47 -3.89 -0.10 12.84
CA LEU A 47 -4.47 -1.15 13.69
C LEU A 47 -5.25 -2.18 12.87
N ALA A 48 -6.09 -1.74 11.93
CA ALA A 48 -6.84 -2.66 11.06
C ALA A 48 -5.92 -3.53 10.18
N GLY A 49 -4.81 -2.96 9.68
CA GLY A 49 -3.85 -3.69 8.86
C GLY A 49 -2.98 -4.67 9.64
N ILE A 50 -2.64 -4.32 10.88
CA ILE A 50 -1.74 -5.11 11.72
C ILE A 50 -2.49 -6.17 12.52
N PHE A 51 -3.78 -5.99 12.79
CA PHE A 51 -4.56 -6.86 13.67
C PHE A 51 -4.39 -8.35 13.38
N TRP A 52 -4.56 -8.77 12.12
CA TRP A 52 -4.42 -10.17 11.74
C TRP A 52 -2.98 -10.67 11.85
N PHE A 53 -2.02 -9.90 11.34
CA PHE A 53 -0.61 -10.29 11.37
C PHE A 53 -0.09 -10.40 12.81
N ASN A 54 -0.42 -9.42 13.64
CA ASN A 54 0.03 -9.32 15.02
C ASN A 54 -0.65 -10.34 15.92
N GLY A 55 -1.94 -10.62 15.67
CA GLY A 55 -2.66 -11.70 16.34
C GLY A 55 -2.06 -13.07 16.03
N VAL A 56 -1.80 -13.37 14.75
CA VAL A 56 -1.21 -14.66 14.33
C VAL A 56 0.20 -14.83 14.87
N THR A 57 1.04 -13.79 14.77
CA THR A 57 2.43 -13.85 15.25
C THR A 57 2.52 -13.92 16.78
N SER A 58 1.68 -13.17 17.50
CA SER A 58 1.60 -13.24 18.96
C SER A 58 1.12 -14.62 19.44
N ALA A 59 0.11 -15.19 18.78
CA ALA A 59 -0.39 -16.53 19.09
C ALA A 59 0.66 -17.62 18.79
N GLY A 60 1.33 -17.53 17.63
CA GLY A 60 2.40 -18.46 17.27
C GLY A 60 3.57 -18.42 18.24
N TYR A 61 3.99 -17.22 18.68
CA TYR A 61 5.06 -17.07 19.64
C TYR A 61 4.65 -17.52 21.05
N ALA A 62 3.40 -17.25 21.47
CA ALA A 62 2.87 -17.72 22.75
C ALA A 62 2.80 -19.25 22.84
N LEU A 63 2.50 -19.94 21.74
CA LEU A 63 2.52 -21.40 21.66
C LEU A 63 3.95 -21.95 21.82
N VAL A 64 4.93 -21.39 21.11
CA VAL A 64 6.34 -21.82 21.21
C VAL A 64 6.94 -21.48 22.58
N ALA A 65 6.57 -20.34 23.16
CA ALA A 65 7.04 -19.94 24.48
C ALA A 65 6.47 -20.81 25.60
N SER A 66 5.20 -21.21 25.49
CA SER A 66 4.58 -22.19 26.41
C SER A 66 5.28 -23.55 26.39
N LEU A 67 5.78 -23.97 25.22
CA LEU A 67 6.54 -25.21 25.07
C LEU A 67 7.98 -25.12 25.61
N LYS A 68 8.58 -23.91 25.66
CA LYS A 68 9.98 -23.71 26.05
C LYS A 68 10.18 -23.10 27.44
N GLY A 69 9.11 -22.66 28.13
CA GLY A 69 9.17 -22.11 29.49
C GLY A 69 9.94 -20.78 29.62
N VAL A 70 10.10 -20.02 28.53
CA VAL A 70 10.87 -18.77 28.50
C VAL A 70 9.95 -17.57 28.80
N PRO A 71 10.40 -16.55 29.57
CA PRO A 71 9.62 -15.33 29.79
C PRO A 71 9.32 -14.62 28.47
N PHE A 72 8.03 -14.56 28.14
CA PHE A 72 7.51 -14.16 26.82
C PHE A 72 7.16 -12.67 26.71
N ALA A 73 6.84 -12.02 27.83
CA ALA A 73 6.19 -10.72 27.83
C ALA A 73 7.06 -9.59 27.26
N GLY A 74 8.36 -9.57 27.56
CA GLY A 74 9.27 -8.52 27.11
C GLY A 74 9.51 -8.51 25.60
N TYR A 75 9.74 -9.69 25.01
CA TYR A 75 10.00 -9.82 23.58
C TYR A 75 8.73 -9.59 22.74
N LEU A 76 7.58 -10.13 23.17
CA LEU A 76 6.30 -9.90 22.49
C LEU A 76 5.93 -8.41 22.47
N LEU A 77 6.10 -7.73 23.60
CA LEU A 77 5.79 -6.31 23.70
C LEU A 77 6.68 -5.48 22.78
N LEU A 78 7.99 -5.73 22.77
CA LEU A 78 8.95 -5.03 21.91
C LEU A 78 8.67 -5.30 20.42
N PHE A 79 8.36 -6.54 20.05
CA PHE A 79 8.01 -6.91 18.67
C PHE A 79 6.74 -6.18 18.21
N ASN A 80 5.68 -6.22 19.01
CA ASN A 80 4.42 -5.55 18.68
C ASN A 80 4.58 -4.03 18.57
N LEU A 81 5.37 -3.43 19.47
CA LEU A 81 5.68 -2.00 19.42
C LEU A 81 6.47 -1.63 18.15
N LYS A 82 7.46 -2.44 17.76
CA LYS A 82 8.24 -2.23 16.53
C LYS A 82 7.37 -2.33 15.28
N VAL A 83 6.55 -3.38 15.17
CA VAL A 83 5.65 -3.59 14.02
C VAL A 83 4.68 -2.42 13.89
N TYR A 84 4.14 -1.95 15.01
CA TYR A 84 3.28 -0.78 15.05
C TYR A 84 4.01 0.51 14.64
N ALA A 85 5.19 0.78 15.22
CA ALA A 85 5.98 1.98 14.92
C ALA A 85 6.36 2.09 13.45
N ILE A 86 6.88 1.00 12.87
CA ILE A 86 7.26 0.94 11.45
C ILE A 86 6.04 1.15 10.57
N SER A 87 4.96 0.43 10.84
CA SER A 87 3.75 0.53 10.02
C SER A 87 3.10 1.93 10.11
N TYR A 88 3.13 2.55 11.29
CA TYR A 88 2.67 3.93 11.49
C TYR A 88 3.55 4.91 10.70
N PHE A 89 4.88 4.78 10.80
CA PHE A 89 5.82 5.62 10.08
C PHE A 89 5.65 5.52 8.56
N VAL A 90 5.53 4.30 8.03
CA VAL A 90 5.30 4.04 6.60
C VAL A 90 4.03 4.75 6.14
N LEU A 91 2.90 4.54 6.82
CA LEU A 91 1.63 5.15 6.44
C LEU A 91 1.64 6.67 6.60
N TRP A 92 2.28 7.20 7.63
CA TRP A 92 2.43 8.64 7.83
C TRP A 92 3.28 9.26 6.71
N PHE A 93 4.41 8.67 6.37
CA PHE A 93 5.31 9.17 5.32
C PHE A 93 4.63 9.20 3.95
N PHE A 94 4.00 8.10 3.53
CA PHE A 94 3.29 8.05 2.24
C PHE A 94 2.02 8.92 2.21
N SER A 95 1.50 9.35 3.36
CA SER A 95 0.40 10.34 3.39
C SER A 95 0.86 11.77 3.09
N ARG A 96 2.15 12.06 3.22
CA ARG A 96 2.74 13.40 3.05
C ARG A 96 3.55 13.53 1.76
N VAL A 97 4.00 12.41 1.19
CA VAL A 97 4.88 12.38 0.02
C VAL A 97 4.12 11.92 -1.22
N ASP A 98 4.32 12.65 -2.32
CA ASP A 98 3.84 12.26 -3.64
C ASP A 98 4.63 11.05 -4.16
N LEU A 99 3.92 9.95 -4.44
CA LEU A 99 4.48 8.70 -4.96
C LEU A 99 5.32 8.91 -6.22
N VAL A 100 4.89 9.79 -7.13
CA VAL A 100 5.63 10.06 -8.38
C VAL A 100 6.96 10.76 -8.08
N LYS A 101 6.95 11.73 -7.16
CA LYS A 101 8.17 12.44 -6.74
C LYS A 101 9.14 11.53 -5.98
N PHE A 102 8.61 10.55 -5.25
CA PHE A 102 9.41 9.55 -4.55
C PHE A 102 10.16 8.64 -5.54
N PHE A 103 9.47 8.13 -6.56
CA PHE A 103 10.06 7.22 -7.55
C PHE A 103 10.82 7.90 -8.71
N ALA A 104 10.94 9.23 -8.69
CA ALA A 104 11.71 10.01 -9.67
C ALA A 104 13.25 9.83 -9.60
N PHE A 105 13.74 8.73 -9.02
CA PHE A 105 15.14 8.29 -9.15
C PHE A 105 15.41 7.76 -10.56
N SER A 106 14.44 7.04 -11.14
CA SER A 106 14.48 6.53 -12.50
C SER A 106 13.43 7.26 -13.32
N ARG A 107 13.85 7.81 -14.47
CA ARG A 107 12.94 8.46 -15.42
C ARG A 107 11.89 7.48 -15.90
N ASP A 108 12.30 6.25 -16.20
CA ASP A 108 11.41 5.18 -16.67
C ASP A 108 10.39 4.77 -15.61
N LEU A 109 10.83 4.63 -14.35
CA LEU A 109 9.93 4.23 -13.27
C LEU A 109 8.91 5.33 -12.93
N SER A 110 9.36 6.58 -12.89
CA SER A 110 8.46 7.73 -12.70
C SER A 110 7.48 7.85 -13.86
N TYR A 111 7.94 7.59 -15.08
CA TYR A 111 7.12 7.59 -16.28
C TYR A 111 6.05 6.50 -16.24
N LEU A 112 6.45 5.25 -15.99
CA LEU A 112 5.55 4.10 -15.85
C LEU A 112 4.52 4.32 -14.74
N LEU A 113 4.95 4.87 -13.59
CA LEU A 113 4.06 5.15 -12.47
C LEU A 113 3.02 6.21 -12.85
N THR A 114 3.43 7.26 -13.55
CA THR A 114 2.53 8.34 -13.99
C THR A 114 1.46 7.80 -14.95
N ILE A 115 1.88 7.03 -15.97
CA ILE A 115 0.95 6.38 -16.90
C ILE A 115 -0.01 5.47 -16.14
N THR A 116 0.52 4.63 -15.25
CA THR A 116 -0.28 3.66 -14.49
C THR A 116 -1.33 4.36 -13.63
N LEU A 117 -0.95 5.43 -12.92
CA LEU A 117 -1.89 6.22 -12.12
C LEU A 117 -3.01 6.83 -12.98
N PHE A 118 -2.67 7.36 -14.16
CA PHE A 118 -3.65 7.87 -15.11
C PHE A 118 -4.63 6.78 -15.60
N HIS A 119 -4.12 5.58 -15.89
CA HIS A 119 -4.95 4.45 -16.28
C HIS A 119 -5.84 3.95 -15.15
N MET A 120 -5.33 3.88 -13.92
CA MET A 120 -6.10 3.49 -12.74
C MET A 120 -7.33 4.39 -12.56
N THR A 121 -7.17 5.72 -12.67
CA THR A 121 -8.30 6.65 -12.55
C THR A 121 -9.31 6.48 -13.69
N THR A 122 -8.82 6.24 -14.91
CA THR A 122 -9.68 6.05 -16.09
C THR A 122 -10.47 4.76 -16.00
N TYR A 123 -9.82 3.64 -15.68
CA TYR A 123 -10.46 2.34 -15.55
C TYR A 123 -11.38 2.26 -14.34
N LYS A 124 -11.06 2.96 -13.24
CA LYS A 124 -11.98 3.10 -12.10
C LYS A 124 -13.31 3.71 -12.55
N LYS A 125 -13.28 4.80 -13.31
CA LYS A 125 -14.49 5.44 -13.84
C LYS A 125 -15.27 4.48 -14.74
N SER A 126 -14.59 3.85 -15.71
CA SER A 126 -15.24 2.86 -16.59
C SER A 126 -15.86 1.70 -15.80
N PHE A 127 -15.19 1.21 -14.76
CA PHE A 127 -15.72 0.13 -13.93
C PHE A 127 -16.97 0.56 -13.15
N GLU A 128 -17.00 1.79 -12.64
CA GLU A 128 -18.19 2.36 -12.01
C GLU A 128 -19.36 2.43 -13.00
N ASP A 129 -19.11 2.80 -14.26
CA ASP A 129 -20.13 2.80 -15.33
C ASP A 129 -20.67 1.40 -15.62
N PHE A 130 -19.79 0.39 -15.76
CA PHE A 130 -20.19 -1.01 -15.91
C PHE A 130 -21.03 -1.49 -14.73
N ARG A 131 -20.66 -1.12 -13.51
CA ARG A 131 -21.39 -1.47 -12.29
C ARG A 131 -22.79 -0.85 -12.29
N MET A 132 -22.93 0.41 -12.72
CA MET A 132 -24.23 1.08 -12.83
C MET A 132 -25.10 0.44 -13.91
N ALA A 133 -24.54 0.18 -15.09
CA ALA A 133 -25.25 -0.49 -16.18
C ALA A 133 -25.71 -1.91 -15.79
N TYR A 134 -24.88 -2.65 -15.06
CA TYR A 134 -25.25 -3.97 -14.53
C TYR A 134 -26.41 -3.87 -13.54
N ARG A 135 -26.36 -2.92 -12.59
CA ARG A 135 -27.46 -2.69 -11.63
C ARG A 135 -28.78 -2.31 -12.32
N ALA A 136 -28.72 -1.56 -13.40
CA ALA A 136 -29.91 -1.16 -14.16
C ALA A 136 -30.56 -2.35 -14.92
N ARG A 137 -29.74 -3.31 -15.37
CA ARG A 137 -30.20 -4.46 -16.16
C ARG A 137 -30.55 -5.69 -15.32
N VAL A 138 -29.96 -5.83 -14.14
CA VAL A 138 -30.20 -6.97 -13.25
C VAL A 138 -31.14 -6.56 -12.14
N VAL A 139 -32.42 -6.95 -12.27
CA VAL A 139 -33.41 -6.81 -11.21
C VAL A 139 -32.98 -7.70 -10.03
N ARG A 140 -32.49 -7.02 -8.98
CA ARG A 140 -32.16 -7.46 -7.61
C ARG A 140 -32.29 -8.98 -7.33
N LYS A 141 -31.12 -9.64 -7.21
CA LYS A 141 -30.81 -10.98 -6.63
C LYS A 141 -30.66 -12.18 -7.58
N LEU A 142 -29.60 -12.22 -8.39
CA LEU A 142 -29.02 -13.48 -8.87
C LEU A 142 -27.51 -13.50 -8.58
N ARG A 143 -27.11 -14.01 -7.41
CA ARG A 143 -25.69 -14.14 -6.97
C ARG A 143 -24.82 -14.85 -8.02
N ARG A 144 -25.40 -15.81 -8.75
CA ARG A 144 -24.72 -16.59 -9.81
C ARG A 144 -24.44 -15.77 -11.08
N GLN A 145 -25.16 -14.68 -11.31
CA GLN A 145 -24.89 -13.75 -12.42
C GLN A 145 -23.77 -12.76 -12.07
N GLU A 146 -23.44 -12.56 -10.79
CA GLU A 146 -22.38 -11.63 -10.35
C GLU A 146 -21.00 -12.18 -10.69
N GLU A 147 -20.76 -13.48 -10.45
CA GLU A 147 -19.48 -14.14 -10.79
C GLU A 147 -19.19 -14.08 -12.30
N GLY A 148 -20.19 -14.40 -13.12
CA GLY A 148 -20.07 -14.32 -14.58
C GLY A 148 -19.98 -12.89 -15.11
N PHE A 149 -20.47 -11.89 -14.36
CA PHE A 149 -20.27 -10.48 -14.68
C PHE A 149 -18.82 -10.07 -14.41
N ILE A 150 -18.28 -10.43 -13.24
CA ILE A 150 -16.89 -10.11 -12.87
C ILE A 150 -15.91 -10.68 -13.88
N LEU A 151 -16.07 -11.95 -14.29
CA LEU A 151 -15.19 -12.58 -15.28
C LEU A 151 -15.24 -11.87 -16.64
N ARG A 152 -16.43 -11.52 -17.13
CA ARG A 152 -16.59 -10.81 -18.42
C ARG A 152 -16.05 -9.39 -18.38
N VAL A 153 -16.25 -8.69 -17.27
CA VAL A 153 -15.70 -7.36 -17.06
C VAL A 153 -14.17 -7.42 -16.98
N PHE A 154 -13.61 -8.41 -16.27
CA PHE A 154 -12.17 -8.62 -16.21
C PHE A 154 -11.57 -8.90 -17.59
N ASP A 155 -12.14 -9.83 -18.35
CA ASP A 155 -11.70 -10.16 -19.71
C ASP A 155 -11.74 -8.93 -20.65
N PHE A 156 -12.82 -8.16 -20.56
CA PHE A 156 -12.96 -6.90 -21.29
C PHE A 156 -11.84 -5.90 -20.93
N PHE A 157 -11.61 -5.66 -19.64
CA PHE A 157 -10.60 -4.71 -19.19
C PHE A 157 -9.17 -5.18 -19.49
N LEU A 158 -8.90 -6.48 -19.39
CA LEU A 158 -7.60 -7.06 -19.75
C LEU A 158 -7.33 -6.89 -21.25
N SER A 159 -8.30 -7.27 -22.09
CA SER A 159 -8.20 -7.10 -23.55
C SER A 159 -8.06 -5.64 -23.94
N LYS A 160 -8.80 -4.74 -23.27
CA LYS A 160 -8.69 -3.29 -23.47
C LYS A 160 -7.30 -2.78 -23.07
N ALA A 161 -6.78 -3.19 -21.91
CA ALA A 161 -5.46 -2.77 -21.45
C ALA A 161 -4.33 -3.19 -22.41
N MET A 162 -4.40 -4.42 -22.95
CA MET A 162 -3.42 -4.89 -23.94
C MET A 162 -3.47 -4.09 -25.24
N ARG A 163 -4.68 -3.76 -25.73
CA ARG A 163 -4.86 -2.91 -26.91
C ARG A 163 -4.38 -1.47 -26.66
N ASP A 164 -4.81 -0.87 -25.56
CA ASP A 164 -4.41 0.48 -25.15
C ASP A 164 -2.88 0.59 -25.04
N ALA A 165 -2.21 -0.42 -24.46
CA ALA A 165 -0.76 -0.47 -24.35
C ALA A 165 -0.07 -0.51 -25.72
N LYS A 166 -0.58 -1.31 -26.66
CA LYS A 166 -0.04 -1.41 -28.02
C LYS A 166 -0.20 -0.10 -28.79
N GLU A 167 -1.40 0.49 -28.75
CA GLU A 167 -1.69 1.76 -29.42
C GLU A 167 -0.87 2.92 -28.83
N ARG A 168 -0.75 3.00 -27.50
CA ARG A 168 0.06 4.03 -26.84
C ARG A 168 1.54 3.87 -27.15
N THR A 169 2.06 2.65 -27.14
CA THR A 169 3.46 2.39 -27.51
C THR A 169 3.72 2.82 -28.95
N LEU A 170 2.82 2.51 -29.88
CA LEU A 170 2.93 2.94 -31.27
C LEU A 170 2.89 4.47 -31.41
N ALA A 171 1.94 5.14 -30.75
CA ALA A 171 1.82 6.59 -30.76
C ALA A 171 3.05 7.28 -30.15
N MET A 172 3.64 6.69 -29.12
CA MET A 172 4.87 7.18 -28.49
C MET A 172 6.09 6.98 -29.39
N LYS A 173 6.20 5.82 -30.06
CA LYS A 173 7.24 5.58 -31.07
C LYS A 173 7.15 6.61 -32.20
N ALA A 174 5.95 6.88 -32.70
CA ALA A 174 5.73 7.91 -33.73
C ALA A 174 6.13 9.33 -33.28
N ARG A 175 6.17 9.58 -31.97
CA ARG A 175 6.63 10.85 -31.38
C ARG A 175 8.14 10.86 -31.04
N GLY A 176 8.89 9.84 -31.45
CA GLY A 176 10.33 9.72 -31.22
C GLY A 176 10.72 9.32 -29.79
N PHE A 177 9.78 8.82 -28.98
CA PHE A 177 10.03 8.57 -27.55
C PHE A 177 10.93 7.35 -27.27
N PHE A 178 11.10 6.46 -28.26
CA PHE A 178 11.89 5.23 -28.13
C PHE A 178 13.07 5.16 -29.11
N ASP A 179 13.35 6.25 -29.85
CA ASP A 179 14.38 6.28 -30.89
C ASP A 179 15.75 6.78 -30.37
N THR A 180 15.89 6.99 -29.07
CA THR A 180 17.19 7.19 -28.42
C THR A 180 17.74 5.87 -27.89
N VAL A 181 18.40 5.12 -28.78
CA VAL A 181 19.50 4.21 -28.46
C VAL A 181 20.73 4.74 -29.17
#